data_AF-A0AA91GNZ3-F1
#
_entry.id   AF-A0AA91GNZ3-F1
#
_cell.length_a   1.000
_cell.length_b   1.000
_cell.length_c   1.000
_cell.angle_alpha   90.00
_cell.angle_beta   90.00
_cell.angle_gamma   90.00
#
_symmetry.space_group_name_H-M   'P 1'
#
loop_
_entity.id
_entity.type
_entity.pdbx_description
1 polymer ?
#
loop_
_entity_poly.entity_id
_entity_poly.type
_entity_poly.pdbx_seq_one_letter_code
_entity_poly.pdbx_strand_id
1 'polypeptide(L)'
;MKIRKTLVGLTIGILSTVGILNIWNIHSVKAESEINTNSEQAGCSNFVTGTYLATIKDANGNFASRALITLTKEGNLIVDDSNQGGISGQFDAFTTSQGTWVCNGKKAITARALNFSISSSGGSGIARNDYSATFNPKTQTVEGTIELSFFGLQDNPLQGNGPSGGSFSFTGQFVTAR
;
A
#
# COMPACT_ATOMS: atom_id res chain seq x y z
N MET A 1 8.92 -88.28 5.24
CA MET A 1 8.32 -89.07 6.33
C MET A 1 8.30 -88.20 7.59
N LYS A 2 7.13 -88.13 8.26
CA LYS A 2 6.80 -87.38 9.50
C LYS A 2 6.72 -85.84 9.40
N ILE A 3 5.74 -85.13 9.95
CA ILE A 3 4.29 -85.26 10.20
C ILE A 3 3.86 -83.83 10.62
N ARG A 4 2.66 -83.41 10.18
CA ARG A 4 1.98 -82.15 10.51
C ARG A 4 1.72 -81.97 12.02
N LYS A 5 1.48 -80.72 12.46
CA LYS A 5 0.22 -80.21 13.08
C LYS A 5 0.37 -78.71 13.44
N THR A 6 -0.30 -77.77 12.74
CA THR A 6 -1.57 -77.02 13.05
C THR A 6 -1.44 -75.98 14.19
N LEU A 7 -2.01 -74.76 14.22
CA LEU A 7 -3.22 -74.15 13.62
C LEU A 7 -3.25 -72.60 13.93
N VAL A 8 -4.07 -71.84 13.18
CA VAL A 8 -4.75 -70.52 13.42
C VAL A 8 -3.97 -69.19 13.56
N GLY A 9 -4.46 -68.18 12.84
CA GLY A 9 -4.38 -66.75 13.22
C GLY A 9 -4.64 -65.80 12.03
N LEU A 10 -5.87 -65.69 11.55
CA LEU A 10 -6.74 -64.50 11.61
C LEU A 10 -6.11 -63.15 11.15
N THR A 11 -6.64 -62.65 10.02
CA THR A 11 -6.83 -61.26 9.55
C THR A 11 -6.13 -60.09 10.24
N ILE A 12 -5.67 -59.11 9.45
CA ILE A 12 -6.26 -57.76 9.31
C ILE A 12 -5.43 -56.96 8.30
N GLY A 13 -6.09 -56.42 7.27
CA GLY A 13 -5.50 -55.44 6.37
C GLY A 13 -5.30 -54.12 7.10
N ILE A 14 -4.10 -53.56 7.03
CA ILE A 14 -3.87 -52.17 7.41
C ILE A 14 -3.77 -51.39 6.11
N LEU A 15 -4.88 -50.74 5.79
CA LEU A 15 -4.93 -49.60 4.90
C LEU A 15 -3.97 -48.56 5.48
N SER A 16 -2.81 -48.37 4.88
CA SER A 16 -1.86 -47.34 5.30
C SER A 16 -2.47 -45.97 5.01
N THR A 17 -3.20 -45.44 5.98
CA THR A 17 -3.58 -44.03 6.04
C THR A 17 -2.30 -43.22 6.15
N VAL A 18 -1.92 -42.53 5.07
CA VAL A 18 -0.94 -41.46 5.13
C VAL A 18 -1.54 -40.38 6.01
N GLY A 19 -1.08 -40.32 7.26
CA GLY A 19 -1.42 -39.24 8.18
C GLY A 19 -0.79 -37.95 7.67
N ILE A 20 -1.59 -37.12 6.98
CA ILE A 20 -1.26 -35.72 6.76
C ILE A 20 -1.55 -35.00 8.09
N LEU A 21 -0.64 -35.18 9.06
CA LEU A 21 -0.62 -34.38 10.28
C LEU A 21 0.46 -33.30 10.11
N ASN A 22 0.01 -32.05 10.24
CA ASN A 22 0.81 -30.83 10.44
C ASN A 22 1.37 -30.09 9.21
N ILE A 23 0.49 -29.61 8.33
CA ILE A 23 0.72 -28.32 7.64
C ILE A 23 -0.53 -27.44 7.78
N TRP A 24 -0.89 -27.10 9.02
CA TRP A 24 -1.87 -26.06 9.33
C TRP A 24 -1.16 -24.96 10.11
N ASN A 25 -0.22 -24.28 9.45
CA ASN A 25 0.22 -22.94 9.84
C ASN A 25 0.02 -22.00 8.65
N ILE A 26 -1.15 -22.11 8.01
CA ILE A 26 -1.70 -20.96 7.30
C ILE A 26 -2.08 -19.99 8.41
N HIS A 27 -1.15 -19.12 8.79
CA HIS A 27 -1.53 -17.91 9.49
C HIS A 27 -2.48 -17.19 8.53
N SER A 28 -3.77 -17.26 8.82
CA SER A 28 -4.74 -16.37 8.21
C SER A 28 -4.34 -14.96 8.62
N VAL A 29 -3.51 -14.31 7.81
CA VAL A 29 -3.38 -12.87 7.87
C VAL A 29 -4.76 -12.37 7.48
N LYS A 30 -5.51 -11.86 8.46
CA LYS A 30 -6.67 -11.04 8.18
C LYS A 30 -6.17 -9.79 7.47
N ALA A 31 -6.08 -9.86 6.14
CA ALA A 31 -6.25 -8.68 5.30
C ALA A 31 -7.75 -8.34 5.25
N GLU A 32 -8.42 -8.37 6.40
CA GLU A 32 -9.67 -7.66 6.55
C GLU A 32 -9.23 -6.22 6.72
N SER A 33 -9.36 -5.42 5.65
CA SER A 33 -9.62 -4.00 5.84
C SER A 33 -10.71 -3.95 6.91
N GLU A 34 -10.41 -3.39 8.09
CA GLU A 34 -11.47 -3.02 9.01
C GLU A 34 -12.30 -1.99 8.26
N ILE A 35 -13.31 -2.47 7.54
CA ILE A 35 -14.40 -1.66 7.02
C ILE A 35 -15.11 -1.20 8.28
N ASN A 36 -14.62 -0.11 8.86
CA ASN A 36 -15.29 0.60 9.92
C ASN A 36 -16.64 1.01 9.33
N THR A 37 -17.69 0.28 9.71
CA THR A 37 -19.08 0.45 9.27
C THR A 37 -19.70 1.72 9.86
N ASN A 38 -18.89 2.74 10.10
CA ASN A 38 -19.36 4.07 10.46
C ASN A 38 -19.91 4.70 9.19
N SER A 39 -21.19 5.09 9.21
CA SER A 39 -21.88 5.76 8.11
C SER A 39 -21.11 6.98 7.58
N GLU A 40 -20.27 7.60 8.42
CA GLU A 40 -19.38 8.70 8.06
C GLU A 40 -18.23 8.30 7.13
N GLN A 41 -17.67 7.08 7.28
CA GLN A 41 -16.61 6.55 6.41
C GLN A 41 -17.16 6.12 5.05
N ALA A 42 -18.37 5.54 5.03
CA ALA A 42 -19.11 5.30 3.80
C ALA A 42 -19.45 6.62 3.08
N GLY A 43 -19.77 7.68 3.83
CA GLY A 43 -20.02 9.01 3.28
C GLY A 43 -18.77 9.65 2.67
N CYS A 44 -17.66 9.65 3.39
CA CYS A 44 -16.40 10.24 2.93
C CYS A 44 -15.85 9.54 1.68
N SER A 45 -15.79 8.20 1.67
CA SER A 45 -15.25 7.43 0.55
C SER A 45 -15.94 7.75 -0.78
N ASN A 46 -17.24 8.00 -0.77
CA ASN A 46 -17.99 8.39 -1.98
C ASN A 46 -17.57 9.75 -2.57
N PHE A 47 -16.98 10.65 -1.78
CA PHE A 47 -16.57 11.98 -2.24
C PHE A 47 -15.09 12.08 -2.62
N VAL A 48 -14.25 11.21 -2.05
CA VAL A 48 -12.79 11.27 -2.21
C VAL A 48 -12.24 10.22 -3.18
N THR A 49 -13.02 9.17 -3.49
CA THR A 49 -12.60 8.10 -4.41
C THR A 49 -12.47 8.62 -5.85
N GLY A 50 -11.38 8.25 -6.51
CA GLY A 50 -11.10 8.56 -7.91
C GLY A 50 -9.64 8.90 -8.14
N THR A 51 -9.35 9.36 -9.35
CA THR A 51 -8.00 9.78 -9.75
C THR A 51 -7.94 11.30 -9.87
N TYR A 52 -6.88 11.88 -9.30
CA TYR A 52 -6.60 13.31 -9.33
C TYR A 52 -5.27 13.57 -10.03
N LEU A 53 -5.27 14.51 -10.95
CA LEU A 53 -4.05 15.03 -11.55
C LEU A 53 -3.53 16.19 -10.68
N ALA A 54 -2.45 15.91 -9.96
CA ALA A 54 -1.85 16.82 -8.99
C ALA A 54 -0.66 17.60 -9.57
N THR A 55 -0.44 18.79 -9.01
CA THR A 55 0.80 19.56 -9.09
C THR A 55 1.40 19.62 -7.69
N ILE A 56 2.64 19.14 -7.57
CA ILE A 56 3.38 19.06 -6.31
C ILE A 56 4.43 20.17 -6.28
N LYS A 57 4.59 20.78 -5.11
CA LYS A 57 5.56 21.85 -4.85
C LYS A 57 6.43 21.50 -3.65
N ASP A 58 7.69 21.91 -3.71
CA ASP A 58 8.62 21.81 -2.58
C ASP A 58 8.22 22.77 -1.43
N ALA A 59 8.94 22.70 -0.32
CA ALA A 59 8.72 23.55 0.85
C ALA A 59 8.89 25.06 0.56
N ASN A 60 9.59 25.43 -0.52
CA ASN A 60 9.78 26.82 -0.95
C ASN A 60 8.68 27.27 -1.93
N GLY A 61 7.75 26.39 -2.30
CA GLY A 61 6.67 26.65 -3.24
C GLY A 61 7.07 26.50 -4.72
N ASN A 62 8.28 26.00 -5.01
CA ASN A 62 8.72 25.74 -6.38
C ASN A 62 8.05 24.49 -6.92
N PHE A 63 7.88 24.42 -8.24
CA PHE A 63 7.38 23.22 -8.90
C PHE A 63 8.33 22.03 -8.67
N ALA A 64 7.81 20.94 -8.12
CA ALA A 64 8.55 19.70 -7.91
C ALA A 64 8.12 18.62 -8.91
N SER A 65 6.82 18.41 -9.12
CA SER A 65 6.36 17.38 -10.05
C SER A 65 4.87 17.47 -10.42
N ARG A 66 4.45 16.58 -11.32
CA ARG A 66 3.05 16.24 -11.57
C ARG A 66 2.82 14.80 -11.12
N ALA A 67 1.67 14.51 -10.52
CA ALA A 67 1.34 13.15 -10.13
C ALA A 67 -0.10 12.78 -10.46
N LEU A 68 -0.35 11.50 -10.73
CA LEU A 68 -1.69 10.92 -10.66
C LEU A 68 -1.85 10.28 -9.29
N ILE A 69 -2.79 10.80 -8.50
CA ILE A 69 -3.13 10.26 -7.18
C ILE A 69 -4.47 9.55 -7.29
N THR A 70 -4.48 8.23 -7.15
CA THR A 70 -5.68 7.41 -7.24
C THR A 70 -6.05 6.85 -5.87
N LEU A 71 -7.27 7.14 -5.44
CA LEU A 71 -7.89 6.65 -4.23
C LEU A 71 -9.00 5.69 -4.62
N THR A 72 -8.84 4.40 -4.30
CA THR A 72 -9.86 3.38 -4.53
C THR A 72 -10.84 3.33 -3.38
N LYS A 73 -12.08 2.88 -3.63
CA LYS A 73 -13.15 2.83 -2.62
C LYS A 73 -12.81 1.90 -1.46
N GLU A 74 -11.99 0.89 -1.72
CA GLU A 74 -11.52 -0.13 -0.78
C GLU A 74 -10.42 0.39 0.17
N GLY A 75 -9.94 1.63 -0.04
CA GLY A 75 -8.92 2.24 0.80
C GLY A 75 -7.50 2.09 0.27
N ASN A 76 -7.29 1.66 -0.98
CA ASN A 76 -5.96 1.64 -1.60
C ASN A 76 -5.61 3.00 -2.22
N LEU A 77 -4.35 3.39 -2.09
CA LEU A 77 -3.72 4.56 -2.70
C LEU A 77 -2.70 4.09 -3.74
N ILE A 78 -2.76 4.65 -4.94
CA ILE A 78 -1.76 4.48 -6.01
C ILE A 78 -1.31 5.86 -6.47
N VAL A 79 0.00 6.08 -6.56
CA VAL A 79 0.58 7.36 -6.99
C VAL A 79 1.64 7.16 -8.05
N ASP A 80 1.37 7.71 -9.24
CA ASP A 80 2.35 7.81 -10.32
C ASP A 80 2.88 9.24 -10.35
N ASP A 81 4.10 9.45 -9.86
CA ASP A 81 4.77 10.75 -9.82
C ASP A 81 5.74 10.89 -11.00
N SER A 82 5.64 12.00 -11.73
CA SER A 82 6.49 12.29 -12.88
C SER A 82 7.90 12.71 -12.50
N ASN A 83 8.10 13.22 -11.28
CA ASN A 83 9.36 13.74 -10.76
C ASN A 83 10.04 14.78 -11.68
N GLN A 84 9.24 15.47 -12.52
CA GLN A 84 9.76 16.29 -13.63
C GLN A 84 10.46 17.59 -13.21
N GLY A 85 10.15 18.13 -12.03
CA GLY A 85 10.84 19.27 -11.43
C GLY A 85 11.89 18.87 -10.40
N GLY A 86 12.16 17.56 -10.25
CA GLY A 86 13.03 17.01 -9.23
C GLY A 86 14.47 17.52 -9.29
N ILE A 87 15.15 17.45 -8.16
CA ILE A 87 16.57 17.78 -8.03
C ILE A 87 17.40 16.66 -8.68
N SER A 88 18.20 17.02 -9.69
CA SER A 88 19.10 16.10 -10.39
C SER A 88 20.01 15.35 -9.41
N GLY A 89 19.98 14.00 -9.44
CA GLY A 89 20.81 13.14 -8.60
C GLY A 89 20.33 12.98 -7.14
N GLN A 90 19.16 13.51 -6.78
CA GLN A 90 18.52 13.30 -5.47
C GLN A 90 17.28 12.41 -5.57
N PHE A 91 16.53 12.56 -6.66
CA PHE A 91 15.33 11.78 -6.93
C PHE A 91 15.60 10.88 -8.15
N ASP A 92 16.37 9.83 -7.95
CA ASP A 92 16.50 8.74 -8.93
C ASP A 92 15.13 8.10 -9.20
N ALA A 93 14.99 7.34 -10.29
CA ALA A 93 13.68 6.89 -10.75
C ALA A 93 12.99 6.04 -9.66
N PHE A 94 11.90 6.55 -9.11
CA PHE A 94 11.02 5.75 -8.25
C PHE A 94 10.06 4.93 -9.11
N THR A 95 9.63 3.81 -8.56
CA THR A 95 8.42 3.13 -9.06
C THR A 95 7.17 3.91 -8.65
N THR A 96 6.03 3.54 -9.21
CA THR A 96 4.71 3.85 -8.66
C THR A 96 4.68 3.61 -7.16
N SER A 97 4.16 4.57 -6.39
CA SER A 97 3.92 4.40 -4.96
C SER A 97 2.58 3.73 -4.73
N GLN A 98 2.53 2.81 -3.78
CA GLN A 98 1.29 2.11 -3.41
C GLN A 98 1.14 2.04 -1.90
N GLY A 99 -0.09 2.08 -1.43
CA GLY A 99 -0.40 1.87 -0.03
C GLY A 99 -1.88 2.07 0.26
N THR A 100 -2.19 2.67 1.41
CA THR A 100 -3.56 2.74 1.91
C THR A 100 -3.93 4.13 2.41
N TRP A 101 -5.20 4.43 2.40
CA TRP A 101 -5.77 5.67 2.92
C TRP A 101 -6.99 5.40 3.79
N VAL A 102 -7.28 6.32 4.70
CA VAL A 102 -8.46 6.31 5.56
C VAL A 102 -9.07 7.70 5.63
N CYS A 103 -10.37 7.77 5.91
CA CYS A 103 -11.04 9.04 6.12
C CYS A 103 -10.57 9.70 7.43
N ASN A 104 -10.30 10.99 7.34
CA ASN A 104 -10.06 11.89 8.46
C ASN A 104 -11.18 12.95 8.47
N GLY A 105 -12.38 12.54 8.86
CA GLY A 105 -13.61 13.33 8.68
C GLY A 105 -14.26 13.14 7.31
N LYS A 106 -15.26 13.98 6.99
CA LYS A 106 -16.15 13.78 5.83
C LYS A 106 -15.52 14.07 4.46
N LYS A 107 -14.45 14.87 4.42
CA LYS A 107 -13.87 15.42 3.19
C LYS A 107 -12.35 15.48 3.26
N ALA A 108 -11.74 14.68 4.12
CA ALA A 108 -10.31 14.65 4.25
C ALA A 108 -9.85 13.22 4.49
N ILE A 109 -8.59 12.96 4.15
CA ILE A 109 -7.96 11.66 4.34
C ILE A 109 -6.61 11.84 5.01
N THR A 110 -6.15 10.74 5.61
CA THR A 110 -4.72 10.48 5.77
C THR A 110 -4.37 9.25 4.94
N ALA A 111 -3.16 9.22 4.39
CA ALA A 111 -2.72 8.08 3.61
C ALA A 111 -1.23 7.82 3.78
N ARG A 112 -0.82 6.61 3.45
CA ARG A 112 0.57 6.20 3.43
C ARG A 112 0.81 5.38 2.17
N ALA A 113 1.85 5.73 1.42
CA ALA A 113 2.32 4.94 0.29
C ALA A 113 3.81 4.67 0.40
N LEU A 114 4.22 3.53 -0.15
CA LEU A 114 5.61 3.12 -0.28
C LEU A 114 5.97 3.01 -1.76
N ASN A 115 7.18 3.39 -2.11
CA ASN A 115 7.80 3.05 -3.39
C ASN A 115 9.25 2.61 -3.18
N PHE A 116 9.82 2.07 -4.23
CA PHE A 116 11.20 1.60 -4.25
C PHE A 116 12.00 2.44 -5.23
N SER A 117 13.21 2.76 -4.82
CA SER A 117 14.21 3.34 -5.74
C SER A 117 14.64 2.29 -6.77
N ILE A 118 14.82 2.72 -8.02
CA ILE A 118 15.34 1.86 -9.08
C ILE A 118 16.87 1.83 -8.98
N SER A 119 17.42 0.63 -8.76
CA SER A 119 18.86 0.43 -8.48
C SER A 119 19.77 0.89 -9.63
N SER A 120 19.33 0.75 -10.88
CA SER A 120 20.10 1.20 -12.05
C SER A 120 20.23 2.71 -12.18
N SER A 121 19.48 3.48 -11.40
CA SER A 121 19.58 4.94 -11.34
C SER A 121 20.43 5.46 -10.19
N GLY A 122 20.94 4.62 -9.27
CA GLY A 122 21.78 5.04 -8.15
C GLY A 122 21.06 5.07 -6.79
N GLY A 123 19.74 5.01 -6.80
CA GLY A 123 18.93 4.91 -5.60
C GLY A 123 18.95 3.51 -4.99
N SER A 124 19.10 3.44 -3.67
CA SER A 124 18.93 2.20 -2.90
C SER A 124 18.10 2.48 -1.66
N GLY A 125 16.96 1.80 -1.54
CA GLY A 125 16.05 1.98 -0.41
C GLY A 125 14.59 2.12 -0.78
N ILE A 126 13.82 2.37 0.26
CA ILE A 126 12.37 2.52 0.27
C ILE A 126 12.07 3.99 0.58
N ALA A 127 11.16 4.59 -0.17
CA ALA A 127 10.58 5.87 0.21
C ALA A 127 9.16 5.65 0.74
N ARG A 128 8.85 6.32 1.85
CA ARG A 128 7.52 6.39 2.44
C ARG A 128 7.00 7.80 2.28
N ASN A 129 5.80 7.90 1.74
CA ASN A 129 5.07 9.15 1.60
C ASN A 129 3.85 9.09 2.52
N ASP A 130 3.82 9.98 3.51
CA ASP A 130 2.67 10.19 4.38
C ASP A 130 1.88 11.40 3.87
N TYR A 131 0.62 11.18 3.50
CA TYR A 131 -0.26 12.21 2.92
C TYR A 131 -1.31 12.67 3.91
N SER A 132 -1.64 13.96 3.85
CA SER A 132 -2.85 14.54 4.43
C SER A 132 -3.52 15.40 3.37
N ALA A 133 -4.82 15.19 3.12
CA ALA A 133 -5.50 15.88 2.03
C ALA A 133 -6.95 16.23 2.37
N THR A 134 -7.42 17.34 1.82
CA THR A 134 -8.82 17.80 1.90
C THR A 134 -9.40 17.94 0.49
N PHE A 135 -10.69 17.61 0.36
CA PHE A 135 -11.41 17.53 -0.90
C PHE A 135 -12.56 18.51 -0.94
N ASN A 136 -12.69 19.20 -2.07
CA ASN A 136 -13.86 20.01 -2.37
C ASN A 136 -14.72 19.31 -3.43
N PRO A 137 -15.84 18.69 -3.05
CA PRO A 137 -16.68 17.95 -3.98
C PRO A 137 -17.41 18.85 -4.99
N LYS A 138 -17.54 20.16 -4.71
CA LYS A 138 -18.19 21.10 -5.64
C LYS A 138 -17.30 21.44 -6.82
N THR A 139 -16.02 21.68 -6.54
CA THR A 139 -15.01 22.02 -7.56
C THR A 139 -14.24 20.80 -8.05
N GLN A 140 -14.47 19.62 -7.45
CA GLN A 140 -13.74 18.38 -7.72
C GLN A 140 -12.21 18.55 -7.59
N THR A 141 -11.79 19.33 -6.59
CA THR A 141 -10.39 19.62 -6.30
C THR A 141 -9.93 18.93 -5.03
N VAL A 142 -8.63 18.67 -4.96
CA VAL A 142 -7.94 18.21 -3.75
C VAL A 142 -6.76 19.14 -3.45
N GLU A 143 -6.48 19.35 -2.18
CA GLU A 143 -5.26 19.99 -1.71
C GLU A 143 -4.71 19.23 -0.50
N GLY A 144 -3.39 19.23 -0.32
CA GLY A 144 -2.78 18.47 0.74
C GLY A 144 -1.27 18.62 0.85
N THR A 145 -0.70 17.82 1.73
CA THR A 145 0.75 17.74 1.97
C THR A 145 1.26 16.31 1.85
N ILE A 146 2.56 16.18 1.60
CA ILE A 146 3.30 14.92 1.54
C ILE A 146 4.53 15.08 2.41
N GLU A 147 4.69 14.20 3.39
CA GLU A 147 5.93 14.05 4.14
C GLU A 147 6.68 12.83 3.62
N LEU A 148 7.87 13.07 3.06
CA LEU A 148 8.73 12.03 2.51
C LEU A 148 9.74 11.57 3.57
N SER A 149 9.89 10.28 3.72
CA SER A 149 10.92 9.65 4.56
C SER A 149 11.60 8.50 3.82
N PHE A 150 12.90 8.33 4.04
CA PHE A 150 13.69 7.28 3.42
C PHE A 150 14.06 6.17 4.41
N PHE A 151 14.20 4.95 3.90
CA PHE A 151 14.53 3.76 4.66
C PHE A 151 15.45 2.86 3.84
N GLY A 152 16.33 2.11 4.51
CA GLY A 152 17.10 1.05 3.87
C GLY A 152 16.19 -0.08 3.38
N LEU A 153 16.66 -0.88 2.42
CA LEU A 153 15.88 -1.99 1.84
C LEU A 153 15.53 -3.10 2.86
N GLN A 154 16.26 -3.17 3.97
CA GLN A 154 16.04 -4.14 5.04
C GLN A 154 15.34 -3.53 6.26
N ASP A 155 15.06 -2.23 6.23
CA ASP A 155 14.37 -1.54 7.32
C ASP A 155 12.86 -1.74 7.20
N ASN A 156 12.13 -1.54 8.31
CA ASN A 156 10.68 -1.54 8.31
C ASN A 156 10.15 -0.10 8.12
N PRO A 157 9.67 0.29 6.93
CA PRO A 157 9.18 1.65 6.69
C PRO A 157 7.83 1.93 7.37
N LEU A 158 7.14 0.91 7.91
CA LEU A 158 5.85 1.10 8.58
C LEU A 158 6.00 1.59 10.03
N GLN A 159 7.21 1.56 10.59
CA GLN A 159 7.51 1.95 11.96
C GLN A 159 8.58 3.05 11.99
N GLY A 160 8.51 3.91 13.01
CA GLY A 160 9.48 4.98 13.22
C GLY A 160 9.45 6.09 12.17
N ASN A 161 10.42 7.01 12.30
CA ASN A 161 10.65 8.12 11.39
C ASN A 161 12.04 7.93 10.79
N GLY A 162 12.10 7.48 9.53
CA GLY A 162 13.33 7.45 8.75
C GLY A 162 13.83 8.88 8.48
N PRO A 163 15.05 9.05 7.94
CA PRO A 163 15.54 10.35 7.51
C PRO A 163 14.53 11.06 6.60
N SER A 164 14.25 12.34 6.89
CA SER A 164 13.32 13.14 6.09
C SER A 164 13.89 13.36 4.69
N GLY A 165 13.06 13.14 3.68
CA GLY A 165 13.32 13.51 2.29
C GLY A 165 12.69 14.84 1.88
N GLY A 166 11.98 15.49 2.80
CA GLY A 166 11.34 16.79 2.59
C GLY A 166 9.82 16.77 2.83
N SER A 167 9.27 17.98 2.85
CA SER A 167 7.83 18.24 2.92
C SER A 167 7.40 18.94 1.65
N PHE A 168 6.25 18.50 1.11
CA PHE A 168 5.71 18.97 -0.14
C PHE A 168 4.25 19.35 0.04
N SER A 169 3.80 20.33 -0.74
CA SER A 169 2.38 20.67 -0.87
C SER A 169 1.87 20.27 -2.25
N PHE A 170 0.58 19.95 -2.36
CA PHE A 170 -0.01 19.68 -3.65
C PHE A 170 -1.43 20.22 -3.76
N THR A 171 -1.81 20.49 -5.00
CA THR A 171 -3.19 20.72 -5.42
C THR A 171 -3.50 19.81 -6.60
N GLY A 172 -4.73 19.35 -6.73
CA GLY A 172 -5.12 18.43 -7.79
C GLY A 172 -6.55 18.63 -8.26
N GLN A 173 -6.79 18.16 -9.48
CA GLN A 173 -8.08 18.20 -10.15
C GLN A 173 -8.53 16.78 -10.49
N PHE A 174 -9.81 16.48 -10.28
CA PHE A 174 -10.38 15.19 -10.60
C PHE A 174 -10.28 14.88 -12.10
N VAL A 175 -9.87 13.67 -12.44
CA VAL A 175 -9.79 13.18 -13.83
C VAL A 175 -11.14 12.62 -14.24
N THR A 176 -11.74 13.20 -15.28
CA THR A 176 -13.04 12.76 -15.82
C THR A 176 -12.87 11.95 -17.11
N ALA A 177 -13.69 10.91 -17.27
CA ALA A 177 -13.87 10.26 -18.56
C ALA A 177 -14.68 11.16 -19.50
N ARG A 178 -14.42 11.04 -20.81
CA ARG A 178 -15.17 11.74 -21.87
C ARG A 178 -15.86 10.75 -22.79
#